data_AF-A0A260SZ31-F1
#
_entry.id   AF-A0A260SZ31-F1
#
_cell.length_a   1.000
_cell.length_b   1.000
_cell.length_c   1.000
_cell.angle_alpha   90.00
_cell.angle_beta   90.00
_cell.angle_gamma   90.00
#
_symmetry.space_group_name_H-M   'P 1'
#
loop_
_entity.id
_entity.type
_entity.pdbx_description
1 polymer ?
#
loop_
_entity_poly.entity_id
_entity_poly.type
_entity_poly.pdbx_seq_one_letter_code
_entity_poly.pdbx_strand_id
1 'polypeptide(L)'
;MTGPTPAPGWHPDPSEPGLIRYWDGTQWTEHTQPVTGPTAEQPAPTGADEPSQPTQAGVPHAVKIIGGIVVAFVVIGVLGAVFGDDESADDSQAATQSTTSSAAAQETSTPAPSTTTPPATTVPPTTTTTSAVAVAPPAPATYTSDPRCAPANQSLVDLVSSGFSESGLTLTNGTVIDSGDYTYIGGTTLDATGGVENRSDVWVIANGTVYSSTGGARNTTSWQRASSELDISPGDPDVQAVDACVVDLTR
;
A
#
# COMPACT_ATOMS: atom_id res chain seq x y z
N MET A 1 23.74 6.83 26.01
CA MET A 1 23.38 5.46 26.42
C MET A 1 22.84 4.76 25.19
N THR A 2 23.63 3.90 24.56
CA THR A 2 23.19 3.06 23.43
C THR A 2 22.37 1.91 24.00
N GLY A 3 21.04 1.93 23.77
CA GLY A 3 20.18 0.78 24.08
C GLY A 3 20.60 -0.44 23.24
N PRO A 4 20.28 -1.67 23.69
CA PRO A 4 20.56 -2.86 22.89
C PRO A 4 19.80 -2.77 21.56
N THR A 5 20.53 -2.80 20.45
CA THR A 5 19.94 -2.95 19.12
C THR A 5 19.17 -4.26 19.08
N PRO A 6 17.91 -4.28 18.62
CA PRO A 6 17.15 -5.52 18.53
C PRO A 6 17.89 -6.53 17.66
N ALA A 7 17.89 -7.80 18.10
CA ALA A 7 18.44 -8.88 17.30
C ALA A 7 17.66 -9.00 15.97
N PRO A 8 18.30 -9.44 14.88
CA PRO A 8 17.61 -9.72 13.64
C PRO A 8 16.41 -10.67 13.87
N GLY A 9 15.26 -10.37 13.29
CA GLY A 9 14.04 -11.13 13.53
C GLY A 9 12.77 -10.36 13.22
N TRP A 10 11.62 -10.97 13.49
CA TRP A 10 10.30 -10.35 13.33
C TRP A 10 9.94 -9.50 14.54
N HIS A 11 9.63 -8.23 14.31
CA HIS A 11 9.24 -7.27 15.34
C HIS A 11 7.97 -6.53 14.91
N PRO A 12 7.16 -5.98 15.85
CA PRO A 12 6.00 -5.17 15.49
C PRO A 12 6.38 -3.98 14.60
N ASP A 13 5.62 -3.75 13.54
CA ASP A 13 5.87 -2.62 12.65
C ASP A 13 5.43 -1.30 13.34
N PRO A 14 6.35 -0.35 13.60
CA PRO A 14 5.97 0.93 14.22
C PRO A 14 5.13 1.83 13.31
N SER A 15 5.11 1.56 12.00
CA SER A 15 4.35 2.34 11.01
C SER A 15 2.93 1.82 10.86
N GLU A 16 2.68 0.55 11.17
CA GLU A 16 1.38 -0.12 10.98
C GLU A 16 1.04 -1.07 12.13
N PRO A 17 0.10 -0.67 13.01
CA PRO A 17 -0.42 -1.57 14.04
C PRO A 17 -1.06 -2.82 13.42
N GLY A 18 -0.69 -4.01 13.91
CA GLY A 18 -1.22 -5.30 13.44
C GLY A 18 -0.34 -6.04 12.44
N LEU A 19 0.80 -5.46 12.06
CA LEU A 19 1.83 -6.10 11.23
C LEU A 19 3.10 -6.38 12.04
N ILE A 20 3.83 -7.43 11.65
CA ILE A 20 5.22 -7.65 12.06
C ILE A 20 6.12 -7.56 10.84
N ARG A 21 7.25 -6.89 10.99
CA ARG A 21 8.24 -6.62 9.96
C ARG A 21 9.57 -7.24 10.35
N TYR A 22 10.33 -7.71 9.36
CA TYR A 22 11.63 -8.30 9.63
C TYR A 22 12.71 -7.22 9.76
N TRP A 23 13.44 -7.23 10.86
CA TRP A 23 14.63 -6.42 11.15
C TRP A 23 15.89 -7.23 10.84
N ASP A 24 16.84 -6.68 10.11
CA ASP A 24 18.07 -7.39 9.70
C ASP A 24 19.25 -7.22 10.69
N GLY A 25 19.06 -6.44 11.76
CA GLY A 25 20.12 -6.07 12.70
C GLY A 25 20.62 -4.63 12.54
N THR A 26 20.36 -4.02 11.39
CA THR A 26 20.79 -2.64 11.04
C THR A 26 19.66 -1.76 10.53
N GLN A 27 18.69 -2.33 9.82
CA GLN A 27 17.52 -1.65 9.28
C GLN A 27 16.31 -2.59 9.19
N TRP A 28 15.13 -1.99 9.03
CA TRP A 28 13.91 -2.72 8.72
C TRP A 28 13.93 -3.14 7.25
N THR A 29 13.53 -4.39 6.98
CA THR A 29 13.37 -4.91 5.61
C THR A 29 11.93 -4.77 5.12
N GLU A 30 11.72 -5.06 3.85
CA GLU A 30 10.40 -4.99 3.22
C GLU A 30 9.48 -6.17 3.59
N HIS A 31 10.06 -7.25 4.09
CA HIS A 31 9.31 -8.44 4.51
C HIS A 31 8.39 -8.07 5.68
N THR A 32 7.09 -8.18 5.45
CA THR A 32 6.04 -7.95 6.43
C THR A 32 5.06 -9.12 6.41
N GLN A 33 4.50 -9.43 7.56
CA GLN A 33 3.43 -10.40 7.67
C GLN A 33 2.42 -9.92 8.72
N PRO A 34 1.13 -10.23 8.55
CA PRO A 34 0.13 -9.97 9.58
C PRO A 34 0.54 -10.62 10.90
N VAL A 35 0.15 -9.99 12.02
CA VAL A 35 0.24 -10.62 13.35
C VAL A 35 -0.75 -11.77 13.38
N THR A 36 -0.37 -12.88 12.76
CA THR A 36 -1.05 -14.15 12.86
C THR A 36 -0.56 -14.73 14.17
N GLY A 37 -1.29 -14.52 15.26
CA GLY A 37 -0.90 -15.11 16.54
C GLY A 37 -0.87 -16.63 16.40
N PRO A 38 0.29 -17.30 16.53
CA PRO A 38 0.28 -18.74 16.66
C PRO A 38 -0.15 -19.06 18.09
N THR A 39 -1.23 -19.84 18.23
CA THR A 39 -1.18 -20.94 19.20
C THR A 39 0.12 -21.67 18.90
N ALA A 40 1.10 -21.54 19.80
CA ALA A 40 2.37 -22.22 19.66
C ALA A 40 2.13 -23.74 19.73
N GLU A 41 1.87 -24.38 18.60
CA GLU A 41 2.24 -25.78 18.40
C GLU A 41 3.76 -25.81 18.26
N GLN A 42 4.44 -25.66 19.40
CA GLN A 42 5.80 -26.10 19.55
C GLN A 42 5.77 -27.63 19.54
N PRO A 43 6.50 -28.32 18.64
CA PRO A 43 6.66 -29.76 18.73
C PRO A 43 7.31 -30.08 20.08
N ALA A 44 6.59 -30.80 20.93
CA ALA A 44 7.10 -31.24 22.22
C ALA A 44 8.25 -32.25 22.00
N PRO A 45 9.49 -31.98 22.46
CA PRO A 45 10.42 -33.07 22.69
C PRO A 45 9.89 -33.92 23.85
N THR A 46 9.61 -35.19 23.54
CA THR A 46 9.21 -36.21 24.52
C THR A 46 10.42 -36.66 25.35
N GLY A 47 10.25 -36.72 26.67
CA GLY A 47 11.14 -37.35 27.65
C GLY A 47 11.90 -36.33 28.51
N ALA A 48 11.91 -36.35 29.84
CA ALA A 48 11.41 -37.30 30.83
C ALA A 48 11.33 -36.57 32.20
N ASP A 49 10.40 -37.01 33.07
CA ASP A 49 10.41 -37.04 34.56
C ASP A 49 11.03 -35.83 35.31
N GLU A 50 10.34 -35.04 36.15
CA GLU A 50 9.58 -35.38 37.37
C GLU A 50 8.88 -34.11 37.95
N PRO A 51 8.02 -34.22 38.99
CA PRO A 51 6.88 -33.33 39.23
C PRO A 51 7.13 -32.28 40.31
N SER A 52 6.36 -31.19 40.26
CA SER A 52 5.88 -30.45 41.44
C SER A 52 4.85 -29.39 41.01
N GLN A 53 3.57 -29.74 41.07
CA GLN A 53 2.50 -28.78 41.36
C GLN A 53 2.08 -29.04 42.82
N PRO A 54 1.64 -28.03 43.59
CA PRO A 54 0.23 -27.67 43.46
C PRO A 54 -0.15 -26.20 43.75
N THR A 55 -1.20 -25.78 43.04
CA THR A 55 -2.39 -25.04 43.56
C THR A 55 -2.31 -23.54 43.90
N GLN A 56 -3.06 -22.81 43.05
CA GLN A 56 -4.00 -21.71 43.29
C GLN A 56 -3.53 -20.38 43.90
N ALA A 57 -3.78 -19.28 43.17
CA ALA A 57 -4.96 -18.43 43.39
C ALA A 57 -4.99 -17.27 42.35
N GLY A 58 -6.18 -16.94 41.82
CA GLY A 58 -6.44 -15.63 41.19
C GLY A 58 -6.24 -14.50 42.24
N VAL A 59 -6.04 -13.23 41.92
CA VAL A 59 -6.58 -12.34 40.87
C VAL A 59 -5.57 -11.15 40.70
N PRO A 60 -5.94 -9.98 40.16
CA PRO A 60 -5.60 -9.42 38.85
C PRO A 60 -4.32 -8.56 38.83
N HIS A 61 -3.62 -8.51 37.69
CA HIS A 61 -2.58 -7.51 37.48
C HIS A 61 -3.18 -6.15 37.13
N ALA A 62 -3.35 -5.32 38.16
CA ALA A 62 -3.42 -3.88 38.06
C ALA A 62 -2.11 -3.29 38.63
N VAL A 63 -1.17 -2.90 37.75
CA VAL A 63 -0.07 -1.95 38.06
C VAL A 63 0.25 -1.21 36.75
N LYS A 64 -0.35 -0.03 36.53
CA LYS A 64 0.27 1.32 36.70
C LYS A 64 1.55 1.48 35.86
N ILE A 65 1.48 2.08 34.67
CA ILE A 65 1.66 3.54 34.46
C ILE A 65 2.52 4.16 35.57
N ILE A 66 3.80 4.41 35.27
CA ILE A 66 4.62 5.60 35.58
C ILE A 66 6.09 5.20 35.33
N GLY A 67 6.74 5.87 34.37
CA GLY A 67 8.19 5.75 34.20
C GLY A 67 8.69 6.14 32.81
N GLY A 68 8.42 7.37 32.36
CA GLY A 68 8.96 7.84 31.07
C GLY A 68 8.67 9.27 30.64
N ILE A 69 7.97 10.08 31.45
CA ILE A 69 7.79 11.52 31.19
C ILE A 69 8.79 12.30 32.06
N VAL A 70 10.11 12.23 31.79
CA VAL A 70 11.11 13.27 32.17
C VAL A 70 12.42 13.22 31.33
N VAL A 71 12.43 12.66 30.11
CA VAL A 71 13.64 12.75 29.23
C VAL A 71 13.32 13.37 27.85
N ALA A 72 12.16 14.00 27.72
CA ALA A 72 11.71 14.66 26.49
C ALA A 72 11.82 16.21 26.50
N PHE A 73 12.43 16.83 27.52
CA PHE A 73 12.53 18.31 27.59
C PHE A 73 13.91 18.88 27.95
N VAL A 74 15.00 18.10 27.90
CA VAL A 74 16.36 18.60 28.25
C VAL A 74 17.37 18.53 27.08
N VAL A 75 16.94 18.10 25.88
CA VAL A 75 17.79 18.17 24.67
C VAL A 75 17.38 19.30 23.71
N ILE A 76 16.27 19.99 23.99
CA ILE A 76 15.90 21.27 23.36
C ILE A 76 16.09 22.36 24.41
N GLY A 77 17.32 22.85 24.59
CA GLY A 77 17.58 23.87 25.60
C GLY A 77 19.02 24.34 25.80
N VAL A 78 20.02 23.69 25.20
CA VAL A 78 21.42 24.15 25.29
C VAL A 78 22.12 24.01 23.94
N LEU A 79 21.80 24.93 23.01
CA LEU A 79 22.69 25.39 21.93
C LEU A 79 22.10 26.67 21.29
N GLY A 80 21.75 27.64 22.13
CA GLY A 80 21.17 28.90 21.66
C GLY A 80 21.15 29.97 22.73
N ALA A 81 22.33 30.34 23.25
CA ALA A 81 22.62 31.68 23.77
C ALA A 81 24.05 31.73 24.36
N VAL A 82 25.01 32.18 23.55
CA VAL A 82 26.12 33.02 24.04
C VAL A 82 26.18 34.23 23.11
N PHE A 83 25.57 35.32 23.59
CA PHE A 83 25.97 36.72 23.49
C PHE A 83 26.63 37.25 22.22
N GLY A 84 25.96 38.26 21.64
CA GLY A 84 26.50 39.21 20.68
C GLY A 84 25.45 40.25 20.28
N ASP A 85 25.12 41.16 21.20
CA ASP A 85 24.46 42.45 20.91
C ASP A 85 25.40 43.34 20.09
N ASP A 86 24.90 43.98 19.02
CA ASP A 86 25.01 45.43 18.85
C ASP A 86 23.96 45.94 17.84
N GLU A 87 23.44 47.10 18.20
CA GLU A 87 22.31 47.82 17.68
C GLU A 87 22.77 48.80 16.60
N SER A 88 22.00 48.99 15.52
CA SER A 88 21.99 50.26 14.79
C SER A 88 20.66 50.40 14.05
N ALA A 89 19.87 51.34 14.57
CA ALA A 89 18.68 51.89 13.97
C ALA A 89 18.98 52.56 12.62
N ASP A 90 18.01 52.55 11.71
CA ASP A 90 17.47 53.80 11.18
C ASP A 90 16.05 53.59 10.63
N ASP A 91 15.18 54.49 11.05
CA ASP A 91 13.84 54.76 10.54
C ASP A 91 13.79 54.90 9.02
N SER A 92 12.66 54.54 8.38
CA SER A 92 11.85 55.49 7.59
C SER A 92 10.68 54.83 6.86
N GLN A 93 9.51 55.20 7.37
CA GLN A 93 8.22 55.48 6.74
C GLN A 93 8.00 55.31 5.22
N ALA A 94 6.73 54.94 4.94
CA ALA A 94 5.92 55.25 3.76
C ALA A 94 6.36 54.55 2.45
N ALA A 95 5.48 54.06 1.57
CA ALA A 95 4.08 54.36 1.34
C ALA A 95 3.40 53.15 0.67
N THR A 96 2.08 53.13 0.80
CA THR A 96 1.11 52.56 -0.15
C THR A 96 1.64 52.39 -1.58
N GLN A 97 1.40 51.19 -2.15
CA GLN A 97 0.66 51.07 -3.41
C GLN A 97 0.22 49.63 -3.66
N SER A 98 -1.10 49.44 -3.62
CA SER A 98 -1.78 48.41 -4.38
C SER A 98 -1.43 48.59 -5.86
N THR A 99 -0.88 47.56 -6.49
CA THR A 99 -0.84 47.46 -7.95
C THR A 99 -1.61 46.23 -8.38
N THR A 100 -2.90 46.45 -8.57
CA THR A 100 -3.73 45.70 -9.50
C THR A 100 -3.17 45.93 -10.91
N SER A 101 -2.52 44.94 -11.51
CA SER A 101 -2.27 44.93 -12.96
C SER A 101 -3.39 44.16 -13.63
N SER A 102 -4.35 44.94 -14.12
CA SER A 102 -5.39 44.51 -15.04
C SER A 102 -4.97 44.85 -16.47
N ALA A 103 -5.34 43.97 -17.40
CA ALA A 103 -5.52 44.19 -18.83
C ALA A 103 -4.28 44.41 -19.73
N ALA A 104 -3.96 43.36 -20.50
CA ALA A 104 -3.67 43.53 -21.92
C ALA A 104 -4.44 42.44 -22.69
N ALA A 105 -5.56 42.86 -23.28
CA ALA A 105 -6.35 42.09 -24.22
C ALA A 105 -5.62 42.00 -25.56
N GLN A 106 -5.39 40.79 -26.07
CA GLN A 106 -5.23 40.57 -27.50
C GLN A 106 -5.45 39.10 -27.86
N GLU A 107 -6.72 38.70 -27.98
CA GLU A 107 -7.08 37.57 -28.84
C GLU A 107 -8.26 37.99 -29.72
N THR A 108 -7.91 38.58 -30.86
CA THR A 108 -8.76 38.56 -32.04
C THR A 108 -8.58 37.20 -32.69
N SER A 109 -9.60 36.34 -32.62
CA SER A 109 -9.85 35.27 -33.60
C SER A 109 -11.24 34.69 -33.40
N THR A 110 -12.24 35.32 -34.03
CA THR A 110 -13.41 34.60 -34.52
C THR A 110 -13.18 34.36 -36.01
N PRO A 111 -13.17 33.09 -36.44
CA PRO A 111 -13.96 32.74 -37.61
C PRO A 111 -14.95 31.61 -37.32
N ALA A 112 -16.18 31.88 -37.76
CA ALA A 112 -17.30 31.03 -38.13
C ALA A 112 -17.21 29.48 -38.04
N PRO A 113 -18.33 28.81 -37.70
CA PRO A 113 -18.46 27.36 -37.82
C PRO A 113 -18.48 26.97 -39.31
N SER A 114 -17.46 26.24 -39.76
CA SER A 114 -17.52 25.52 -41.03
C SER A 114 -18.23 24.19 -40.82
N THR A 115 -19.54 24.18 -41.01
CA THR A 115 -20.30 22.95 -41.26
C THR A 115 -19.96 22.48 -42.68
N THR A 116 -18.85 21.76 -42.84
CA THR A 116 -18.55 21.05 -44.08
C THR A 116 -18.90 19.59 -43.89
N THR A 117 -20.11 19.25 -44.29
CA THR A 117 -20.56 17.88 -44.57
C THR A 117 -19.66 17.26 -45.64
N PRO A 118 -18.88 16.20 -45.36
CA PRO A 118 -18.30 15.40 -46.44
C PRO A 118 -19.40 14.61 -47.14
N PRO A 119 -19.36 14.46 -48.47
CA PRO A 119 -20.32 13.63 -49.19
C PRO A 119 -20.20 12.18 -48.73
N ALA A 120 -21.36 11.56 -48.52
CA ALA A 120 -21.49 10.13 -48.27
C ALA A 120 -20.95 9.34 -49.47
N THR A 121 -19.66 8.99 -49.43
CA THR A 121 -19.13 7.92 -50.26
C THR A 121 -19.66 6.62 -49.65
N THR A 122 -20.70 6.08 -50.29
CA THR A 122 -21.19 4.74 -50.06
C THR A 122 -20.11 3.75 -50.49
N VAL A 123 -19.17 3.45 -49.60
CA VAL A 123 -18.44 2.19 -49.66
C VAL A 123 -19.36 1.15 -49.01
N PRO A 124 -19.74 0.07 -49.71
CA PRO A 124 -20.42 -1.04 -49.03
C PRO A 124 -19.50 -1.51 -47.90
N PRO A 125 -20.02 -1.77 -46.68
CA PRO A 125 -19.21 -2.47 -45.71
C PRO A 125 -18.92 -3.84 -46.31
N THR A 126 -17.68 -4.06 -46.74
CA THR A 126 -17.17 -5.40 -46.95
C THR A 126 -17.24 -6.05 -45.57
N THR A 127 -18.31 -6.78 -45.30
CA THR A 127 -18.45 -7.66 -44.15
C THR A 127 -17.42 -8.76 -44.32
N THR A 128 -16.16 -8.46 -43.99
CA THR A 128 -15.16 -9.47 -43.70
C THR A 128 -15.66 -10.14 -42.43
N THR A 129 -16.48 -11.18 -42.62
CA THR A 129 -16.77 -12.18 -41.59
C THR A 129 -15.46 -12.93 -41.41
N THR A 130 -14.52 -12.31 -40.70
CA THR A 130 -13.38 -12.99 -40.11
C THR A 130 -14.02 -13.93 -39.10
N SER A 131 -14.08 -15.21 -39.44
CA SER A 131 -14.41 -16.28 -38.51
C SER A 131 -13.54 -16.10 -37.26
N ALA A 132 -14.14 -15.55 -36.21
CA ALA A 132 -13.57 -15.55 -34.88
C ALA A 132 -13.46 -17.02 -34.49
N VAL A 133 -12.26 -17.58 -34.63
CA VAL A 133 -11.89 -18.78 -33.89
C VAL A 133 -11.99 -18.36 -32.44
N ALA A 134 -13.10 -18.70 -31.79
CA ALA A 134 -13.26 -18.56 -30.36
C ALA A 134 -12.17 -19.44 -29.73
N VAL A 135 -11.05 -18.81 -29.36
CA VAL A 135 -10.11 -19.38 -28.42
C VAL A 135 -10.96 -19.69 -27.19
N ALA A 136 -11.12 -20.98 -26.88
CA ALA A 136 -11.82 -21.38 -25.67
C ALA A 136 -11.24 -20.56 -24.50
N PRO A 137 -12.08 -19.95 -23.65
CA PRO A 137 -11.58 -19.19 -22.52
C PRO A 137 -10.60 -20.08 -21.74
N PRO A 138 -9.47 -19.52 -21.25
CA PRO A 138 -8.53 -20.29 -20.44
C PRO A 138 -9.32 -21.01 -19.33
N ALA A 139 -8.96 -22.28 -19.08
CA ALA A 139 -9.58 -23.04 -18.00
C ALA A 139 -9.60 -22.18 -16.72
N PRO A 140 -10.73 -22.13 -15.99
CA PRO A 140 -10.84 -21.27 -14.83
C PRO A 140 -9.72 -21.60 -13.84
N ALA A 141 -9.02 -20.57 -13.37
CA ALA A 141 -8.07 -20.70 -12.27
C ALA A 141 -8.79 -21.37 -11.09
N THR A 142 -8.21 -22.44 -10.54
CA THR A 142 -8.79 -23.15 -9.41
C THR A 142 -8.25 -22.56 -8.12
N TYR A 143 -9.10 -21.87 -7.38
CA TYR A 143 -8.79 -21.36 -6.05
C TYR A 143 -9.22 -22.40 -5.00
N THR A 144 -8.27 -22.96 -4.26
CA THR A 144 -8.57 -23.88 -3.15
C THR A 144 -8.73 -23.13 -1.82
N SER A 145 -8.15 -21.93 -1.71
CA SER A 145 -8.10 -21.14 -0.47
C SER A 145 -9.43 -20.49 -0.08
N ASP A 146 -10.09 -19.77 -0.99
CA ASP A 146 -11.37 -19.09 -0.73
C ASP A 146 -12.29 -19.21 -1.98
N PRO A 147 -13.56 -19.62 -1.83
CA PRO A 147 -14.49 -19.79 -2.95
C PRO A 147 -14.93 -18.47 -3.62
N ARG A 148 -14.67 -17.31 -3.00
CA ARG A 148 -15.00 -15.99 -3.58
C ARG A 148 -13.99 -15.54 -4.63
N CYS A 149 -12.82 -16.17 -4.67
CA CYS A 149 -11.76 -15.77 -5.57
C CYS A 149 -12.15 -15.99 -7.03
N ALA A 150 -11.95 -14.94 -7.81
CA ALA A 150 -12.21 -14.93 -9.24
C ALA A 150 -11.02 -14.28 -9.97
N PRO A 151 -10.75 -14.65 -11.24
CA PRO A 151 -9.73 -13.96 -12.02
C PRO A 151 -10.08 -12.49 -12.21
N ALA A 152 -9.10 -11.61 -12.02
CA ALA A 152 -9.25 -10.18 -12.24
C ALA A 152 -9.49 -9.89 -13.73
N ASN A 153 -10.36 -8.93 -14.02
CA ASN A 153 -10.51 -8.41 -15.38
C ASN A 153 -9.23 -7.66 -15.79
N GLN A 154 -8.83 -7.78 -17.05
CA GLN A 154 -7.64 -7.10 -17.59
C GLN A 154 -7.66 -5.59 -17.33
N SER A 155 -8.82 -4.93 -17.41
CA SER A 155 -8.92 -3.49 -17.12
C SER A 155 -8.60 -3.15 -15.67
N LEU A 156 -8.86 -4.04 -14.71
CA LEU A 156 -8.48 -3.84 -13.31
C LEU A 156 -6.98 -4.08 -13.12
N VAL A 157 -6.43 -5.10 -13.79
CA VAL A 157 -4.98 -5.35 -13.81
C VAL A 157 -4.23 -4.15 -14.40
N ASP A 158 -4.71 -3.60 -15.51
CA ASP A 158 -4.14 -2.41 -16.16
C ASP A 158 -4.27 -1.18 -15.26
N LEU A 159 -5.40 -1.01 -14.58
CA LEU A 159 -5.63 0.06 -13.62
C LEU A 159 -4.61 0.00 -12.48
N VAL A 160 -4.44 -1.15 -11.83
CA VAL A 160 -3.43 -1.32 -10.77
C VAL A 160 -2.02 -1.09 -11.32
N SER A 161 -1.72 -1.67 -12.48
CA SER A 161 -0.40 -1.60 -13.11
C SER A 161 -0.01 -0.18 -13.50
N SER A 162 -0.98 0.71 -13.76
CA SER A 162 -0.72 2.12 -14.06
C SER A 162 -0.07 2.88 -12.92
N GLY A 163 -0.11 2.35 -11.70
CA GLY A 163 0.52 2.96 -10.52
C GLY A 163 1.90 2.43 -10.18
N PHE A 164 2.47 1.45 -10.92
CA PHE A 164 3.82 0.96 -10.66
C PHE A 164 4.84 2.10 -10.78
N SER A 165 5.65 2.27 -9.73
CA SER A 165 6.64 3.33 -9.62
C SER A 165 7.91 3.02 -10.43
N GLU A 166 8.17 1.73 -10.67
CA GLU A 166 9.32 1.25 -11.44
C GLU A 166 8.92 0.83 -12.85
N SER A 167 9.72 1.22 -13.83
CA SER A 167 9.50 0.83 -15.21
C SER A 167 9.78 -0.67 -15.41
N GLY A 168 8.81 -1.39 -15.95
CA GLY A 168 8.96 -2.80 -16.31
C GLY A 168 8.38 -3.78 -15.29
N LEU A 169 7.87 -3.30 -14.15
CA LEU A 169 7.04 -4.15 -13.29
C LEU A 169 5.74 -4.51 -14.00
N THR A 170 5.32 -5.76 -13.83
CA THR A 170 4.04 -6.25 -14.37
C THR A 170 3.29 -7.07 -13.33
N LEU A 171 1.96 -7.07 -13.42
CA LEU A 171 1.10 -7.86 -12.54
C LEU A 171 0.54 -9.06 -13.32
N THR A 172 0.77 -10.26 -12.81
CA THR A 172 0.18 -11.51 -13.32
C THR A 172 -0.65 -12.21 -12.24
N ASN A 173 -1.36 -13.28 -12.60
CA ASN A 173 -2.25 -14.02 -11.69
C ASN A 173 -3.27 -13.12 -10.97
N GLY A 174 -3.71 -12.06 -11.65
CA GLY A 174 -4.68 -11.11 -11.13
C GLY A 174 -5.91 -11.84 -10.60
N THR A 175 -6.22 -11.62 -9.32
CA THR A 175 -7.31 -12.28 -8.60
C THR A 175 -8.09 -11.23 -7.83
N VAL A 176 -9.42 -11.34 -7.82
CA VAL A 176 -10.30 -10.41 -7.12
C VAL A 176 -11.22 -11.13 -6.13
N ILE A 177 -11.56 -10.40 -5.07
CA ILE A 177 -12.73 -10.64 -4.21
C ILE A 177 -13.48 -9.31 -4.12
N ASP A 178 -14.77 -9.33 -4.47
CA ASP A 178 -15.68 -8.21 -4.22
C ASP A 178 -16.35 -8.39 -2.85
N SER A 179 -16.25 -7.39 -1.98
CA SER A 179 -16.81 -7.43 -0.63
C SER A 179 -17.30 -6.04 -0.21
N GLY A 180 -18.61 -5.92 0.00
CA GLY A 180 -19.25 -4.64 0.30
C GLY A 180 -19.09 -3.63 -0.83
N ASP A 181 -18.55 -2.45 -0.50
CA ASP A 181 -18.31 -1.34 -1.44
C ASP A 181 -16.89 -1.39 -2.06
N TYR A 182 -16.11 -2.44 -1.76
CA TYR A 182 -14.72 -2.56 -2.14
C TYR A 182 -14.48 -3.76 -3.07
N THR A 183 -13.55 -3.58 -4.01
CA THR A 183 -12.96 -4.68 -4.79
C THR A 183 -11.53 -4.86 -4.32
N TYR A 184 -11.23 -6.00 -3.72
CA TYR A 184 -9.88 -6.39 -3.33
C TYR A 184 -9.25 -7.10 -4.53
N ILE A 185 -8.10 -6.62 -4.99
CA ILE A 185 -7.38 -7.20 -6.11
C ILE A 185 -5.97 -7.57 -5.67
N GLY A 186 -5.53 -8.77 -6.00
CA GLY A 186 -4.16 -9.18 -5.78
C GLY A 186 -3.55 -9.84 -7.01
N GLY A 187 -2.24 -10.01 -6.98
CA GLY A 187 -1.51 -10.67 -8.04
C GLY A 187 -0.04 -10.83 -7.72
N THR A 188 0.64 -11.55 -8.60
CA THR A 188 2.09 -11.74 -8.54
C THR A 188 2.76 -10.61 -9.31
N THR A 189 3.61 -9.86 -8.63
CA THR A 189 4.40 -8.80 -9.24
C THR A 189 5.66 -9.40 -9.84
N LEU A 190 5.91 -9.15 -11.12
CA LEU A 190 7.11 -9.59 -11.84
C LEU A 190 8.00 -8.39 -12.16
N ASP A 191 9.31 -8.61 -12.13
CA ASP A 191 10.32 -7.67 -12.61
C ASP A 191 10.33 -7.55 -14.14
N ALA A 192 11.14 -6.62 -14.66
CA ALA A 192 11.28 -6.38 -16.10
C ALA A 192 11.83 -7.58 -16.91
N THR A 193 12.43 -8.57 -16.24
CA THR A 193 12.92 -9.81 -16.83
C THR A 193 11.90 -10.94 -16.80
N GLY A 194 10.76 -10.72 -16.12
CA GLY A 194 9.74 -11.73 -15.84
C GLY A 194 10.04 -12.57 -14.60
N GLY A 195 11.05 -12.20 -13.80
CA GLY A 195 11.33 -12.79 -12.50
C GLY A 195 10.26 -12.41 -11.50
N VAL A 196 9.95 -13.31 -10.55
CA VAL A 196 9.00 -12.99 -9.48
C VAL A 196 9.66 -12.02 -8.51
N GLU A 197 9.19 -10.78 -8.49
CA GLU A 197 9.60 -9.76 -7.51
C GLU A 197 8.90 -10.03 -6.19
N ASN A 198 7.56 -10.15 -6.25
CA ASN A 198 6.77 -10.51 -5.09
C ASN A 198 5.65 -11.48 -5.46
N ARG A 199 5.49 -12.52 -4.63
CA ARG A 199 4.57 -13.63 -4.93
C ARG A 199 3.11 -13.23 -4.88
N SER A 200 2.77 -12.31 -3.98
CA SER A 200 1.41 -11.84 -3.75
C SER A 200 1.43 -10.41 -3.22
N ASP A 201 0.88 -9.50 -4.00
CA ASP A 201 0.55 -8.13 -3.60
C ASP A 201 -0.94 -7.92 -3.67
N VAL A 202 -1.47 -7.10 -2.76
CA VAL A 202 -2.91 -6.80 -2.70
C VAL A 202 -3.14 -5.29 -2.63
N TRP A 203 -4.09 -4.84 -3.44
CA TRP A 203 -4.64 -3.50 -3.50
C TRP A 203 -6.15 -3.56 -3.23
N VAL A 204 -6.70 -2.42 -2.80
CA VAL A 204 -8.13 -2.23 -2.59
C VAL A 204 -8.61 -1.15 -3.55
N ILE A 205 -9.71 -1.39 -4.23
CA ILE A 205 -10.35 -0.42 -5.12
C ILE A 205 -11.64 0.05 -4.44
N ALA A 206 -11.74 1.36 -4.25
CA ALA A 206 -12.92 2.03 -3.72
C ALA A 206 -13.31 3.17 -4.65
N ASN A 207 -14.55 3.18 -5.14
CA ASN A 207 -15.05 4.22 -6.05
C ASN A 207 -14.14 4.46 -7.28
N GLY A 208 -13.53 3.40 -7.82
CA GLY A 208 -12.61 3.46 -8.96
C GLY A 208 -11.21 3.98 -8.65
N THR A 209 -10.90 4.29 -7.40
CA THR A 209 -9.55 4.68 -6.94
C THR A 209 -8.85 3.47 -6.33
N VAL A 210 -7.58 3.27 -6.66
CA VAL A 210 -6.75 2.17 -6.16
C VAL A 210 -5.98 2.62 -4.92
N TYR A 211 -5.90 1.75 -3.93
CA TYR A 211 -5.16 1.94 -2.69
C TYR A 211 -4.28 0.72 -2.40
N SER A 212 -3.03 0.94 -1.99
CA SER A 212 -2.09 -0.14 -1.71
C SER A 212 -2.28 -0.71 -0.31
N SER A 213 -2.48 -2.03 -0.23
CA SER A 213 -2.75 -2.73 1.03
C SER A 213 -1.55 -3.53 1.54
N THR A 214 -0.88 -4.38 0.76
CA THR A 214 0.30 -5.13 1.27
C THR A 214 1.59 -4.32 1.23
N GLY A 215 2.62 -4.79 1.95
CA GLY A 215 3.94 -4.16 1.97
C GLY A 215 4.54 -3.96 0.56
N GLY A 216 4.56 -5.01 -0.26
CA GLY A 216 5.07 -4.94 -1.63
C GLY A 216 4.25 -3.99 -2.51
N ALA A 217 2.92 -4.05 -2.45
CA ALA A 217 2.03 -3.12 -3.15
C ALA A 217 2.34 -1.65 -2.81
N ARG A 218 2.57 -1.34 -1.53
CA ARG A 218 2.87 0.03 -1.07
C ARG A 218 4.27 0.51 -1.49
N ASN A 219 5.20 -0.41 -1.67
CA ASN A 219 6.59 -0.07 -2.01
C ASN A 219 6.80 0.02 -3.53
N THR A 220 6.09 -0.81 -4.31
CA THR A 220 6.25 -0.90 -5.77
C THR A 220 5.30 0.01 -6.54
N THR A 221 4.27 0.56 -5.90
CA THR A 221 3.30 1.47 -6.54
C THR A 221 3.21 2.82 -5.83
N SER A 222 2.66 3.80 -6.53
CA SER A 222 2.48 5.19 -6.08
C SER A 222 1.07 5.49 -5.54
N TRP A 223 0.22 4.47 -5.39
CA TRP A 223 -1.12 4.61 -4.83
C TRP A 223 -1.10 4.98 -3.35
N GLN A 224 -2.12 5.71 -2.88
CA GLN A 224 -2.31 5.96 -1.46
C GLN A 224 -2.48 4.65 -0.68
N ARG A 225 -2.21 4.67 0.63
CA ARG A 225 -2.31 3.48 1.48
C ARG A 225 -3.77 3.20 1.84
N ALA A 226 -4.21 1.95 1.69
CA ALA A 226 -5.57 1.54 2.11
C ALA A 226 -5.79 1.76 3.61
N SER A 227 -4.75 1.55 4.43
CA SER A 227 -4.83 1.74 5.88
C SER A 227 -5.01 3.20 6.31
N SER A 228 -4.52 4.17 5.55
CA SER A 228 -4.69 5.60 5.90
C SER A 228 -5.99 6.18 5.37
N GLU A 229 -6.40 5.77 4.16
CA GLU A 229 -7.54 6.38 3.48
C GLU A 229 -8.86 5.64 3.75
N LEU A 230 -8.80 4.32 3.95
CA LEU A 230 -9.98 3.46 4.05
C LEU A 230 -10.07 2.74 5.41
N ASP A 231 -9.09 2.91 6.31
CA ASP A 231 -8.97 2.14 7.57
C ASP A 231 -8.90 0.62 7.36
N ILE A 232 -8.43 0.18 6.18
CA ILE A 232 -8.26 -1.24 5.83
C ILE A 232 -6.78 -1.60 6.01
N SER A 233 -6.49 -2.39 7.04
CA SER A 233 -5.16 -2.91 7.36
C SER A 233 -4.78 -4.09 6.46
N PRO A 234 -3.49 -4.41 6.25
CA PRO A 234 -3.12 -5.64 5.54
C PRO A 234 -3.66 -6.90 6.23
N GLY A 235 -3.87 -6.85 7.55
CA GLY A 235 -4.46 -7.94 8.32
C GLY A 235 -5.98 -8.06 8.21
N ASP A 236 -6.62 -7.22 7.40
CA ASP A 236 -8.05 -7.32 7.11
C ASP A 236 -8.37 -8.69 6.46
N PRO A 237 -9.46 -9.37 6.89
CA PRO A 237 -9.76 -10.72 6.43
C PRO A 237 -9.94 -10.83 4.90
N ASP A 238 -10.44 -9.80 4.23
CA ASP A 238 -10.63 -9.84 2.77
C ASP A 238 -9.30 -9.61 2.03
N VAL A 239 -8.39 -8.79 2.59
CA VAL A 239 -7.01 -8.67 2.09
C VAL A 239 -6.28 -10.01 2.22
N GLN A 240 -6.40 -10.66 3.37
CA GLN A 240 -5.79 -11.97 3.63
C GLN A 240 -6.36 -13.08 2.76
N ALA A 241 -7.66 -13.05 2.47
CA ALA A 241 -8.30 -14.01 1.57
C ALA A 241 -7.77 -13.89 0.14
N VAL A 242 -7.65 -12.67 -0.39
CA VAL A 242 -7.07 -12.45 -1.74
C VAL A 242 -5.61 -12.89 -1.78
N ASP A 243 -4.82 -12.54 -0.77
CA ASP A 243 -3.42 -12.95 -0.66
C ASP A 243 -3.29 -14.49 -0.74
N ALA A 244 -4.07 -15.21 0.06
CA ALA A 244 -4.08 -16.67 0.07
C ALA A 244 -4.50 -17.28 -1.28
N CYS A 245 -5.37 -16.61 -2.03
CA CYS A 245 -5.76 -17.05 -3.37
C CYS A 245 -4.66 -16.87 -4.40
N VAL A 246 -3.95 -15.75 -4.39
CA VAL A 246 -2.81 -15.52 -5.30
C VAL A 246 -1.66 -16.47 -4.99
N VAL A 247 -1.39 -16.71 -3.71
CA VAL A 247 -0.39 -17.69 -3.27
C VAL A 247 -0.72 -19.10 -3.76
N ASP A 248 -2.00 -19.52 -3.73
CA ASP A 248 -2.41 -20.85 -4.20
C ASP A 248 -2.16 -21.04 -5.70
N LEU A 249 -2.34 -20.00 -6.51
CA LEU A 249 -2.07 -20.01 -7.95
C LEU A 249 -0.58 -20.11 -8.31
N THR A 250 0.32 -19.78 -7.37
CA THR A 250 1.78 -19.73 -7.60
C THR A 250 2.55 -20.86 -6.93
N ARG A 251 1.86 -21.85 -6.36
CA ARG A 251 2.45 -23.03 -5.71
C ARG A 251 3.03 -24.04 -6.70
#